data_AF-A0A0C2FDV7-F1
#
_entry.id   AF-A0A0C2FDV7-F1
#
_cell.length_a   1.000
_cell.length_b   1.000
_cell.length_c   1.000
_cell.angle_alpha   90.00
_cell.angle_beta   90.00
_cell.angle_gamma   90.00
#
_symmetry.space_group_name_H-M   'P 1'
#
loop_
_entity.id
_entity.type
_entity.pdbx_description
1 polymer ?
#
loop_
_entity_poly.entity_id
_entity_poly.type
_entity_poly.pdbx_seq_one_letter_code
_entity_poly.pdbx_strand_id
1 'polypeptide(L)'
;MARTHRNHSYTWLNSRLEPTEIPAHEYMSLMQRWVASKTDDPHLFPTDPEGVSYAPNPAAPTTLAADPDDWVGKRSGFPRELRGTCKAIFLQMFRVYAHLFSRHFVDPFYHLNLEKQLNSCFSHFLLTATSLDMLHADDLEPVQLLIDLWAADGTFPPGSKAYGLANLASGERIMAAA
;
A
#
# COMPACT_ATOMS: atom_id res chain seq x y z
N MET A 1 -6.65 -9.57 17.87
CA MET A 1 -6.09 -8.22 17.70
C MET A 1 -5.21 -8.19 16.47
N ALA A 2 -5.24 -7.11 15.68
CA ALA A 2 -4.34 -6.93 14.54
C ALA A 2 -2.93 -6.54 15.03
N ARG A 3 -2.21 -7.52 15.60
CA ARG A 3 -0.85 -7.34 16.15
C ARG A 3 0.21 -7.97 15.26
N THR A 4 1.26 -7.25 14.92
CA THR A 4 2.45 -7.79 14.23
C THR A 4 3.52 -8.29 15.23
N HIS A 5 4.53 -9.00 14.72
CA HIS A 5 5.61 -9.64 15.52
C HIS A 5 6.48 -8.64 16.32
N ARG A 6 6.51 -7.36 15.93
CA ARG A 6 7.23 -6.28 16.64
C ARG A 6 6.33 -5.41 17.54
N ASN A 7 5.22 -5.94 18.02
CA ASN A 7 4.29 -5.25 18.93
C ASN A 7 3.53 -4.05 18.29
N HIS A 8 3.45 -3.96 16.96
CA HIS A 8 2.56 -2.99 16.32
C HIS A 8 1.12 -3.49 16.45
N SER A 9 0.30 -2.76 17.18
CA SER A 9 -1.15 -2.99 17.29
C SER A 9 -1.87 -1.93 16.45
N TYR A 10 -2.64 -2.37 15.47
CA TYR A 10 -3.45 -1.45 14.67
C TYR A 10 -4.82 -1.26 15.32
N THR A 11 -5.14 -0.01 15.62
CA THR A 11 -6.45 0.40 16.14
C THR A 11 -7.36 0.87 15.01
N TRP A 12 -8.66 0.83 15.26
CA TRP A 12 -9.68 1.38 14.37
C TRP A 12 -10.49 2.45 15.10
N LEU A 13 -10.97 3.46 14.38
CA LEU A 13 -11.80 4.50 14.95
C LEU A 13 -13.24 3.99 15.13
N ASN A 14 -13.75 4.02 16.36
CA ASN A 14 -15.14 3.66 16.65
C ASN A 14 -16.12 4.76 16.18
N SER A 15 -17.42 4.58 16.41
CA SER A 15 -18.46 5.57 16.06
C SER A 15 -18.32 6.93 16.76
N ARG A 16 -17.48 7.01 17.80
CA ARG A 16 -17.13 8.24 18.54
C ARG A 16 -15.79 8.82 18.10
N LEU A 17 -15.20 8.29 17.02
CA LEU A 17 -13.88 8.67 16.51
C LEU A 17 -12.72 8.40 17.49
N GLU A 18 -12.91 7.46 18.41
CA GLU A 18 -11.87 7.06 19.36
C GLU A 18 -11.13 5.83 18.84
N PRO A 19 -9.79 5.78 18.94
CA PRO A 19 -9.02 4.59 18.62
C PRO A 19 -9.35 3.44 19.56
N THR A 20 -9.86 2.33 19.02
CA THR A 20 -10.18 1.11 19.78
C THR A 20 -9.44 -0.09 19.20
N GLU A 21 -8.93 -0.95 20.08
CA GLU A 21 -8.37 -2.24 19.68
C GLU A 21 -9.49 -3.21 19.31
N ILE A 22 -9.46 -3.72 18.08
CA ILE A 22 -10.43 -4.69 17.59
C ILE A 22 -9.75 -6.01 17.16
N PRO A 23 -10.49 -7.13 17.13
CA PRO A 23 -10.03 -8.37 16.52
C PRO A 23 -9.60 -8.19 15.07
N ALA A 24 -8.68 -9.03 14.60
CA ALA A 24 -8.11 -8.89 13.25
C ALA A 24 -9.16 -9.10 12.14
N HIS A 25 -10.05 -10.08 12.30
CA HIS A 25 -11.13 -10.32 11.35
C HIS A 25 -12.06 -9.10 11.23
N GLU A 26 -12.41 -8.49 12.36
CA GLU A 26 -13.27 -7.30 12.39
C GLU A 26 -12.59 -6.10 11.73
N TYR A 27 -11.29 -5.92 11.99
CA TYR A 27 -10.47 -4.91 11.32
C TYR A 27 -10.49 -5.08 9.80
N MET A 28 -10.26 -6.30 9.31
CA MET A 28 -10.24 -6.59 7.88
C MET A 28 -11.61 -6.32 7.24
N SER A 29 -12.71 -6.70 7.90
CA SER A 29 -14.07 -6.42 7.40
C SER A 29 -14.41 -4.93 7.40
N LEU A 30 -14.00 -4.18 8.43
CA LEU A 30 -14.19 -2.72 8.48
C LEU A 30 -13.36 -2.00 7.43
N MET A 31 -12.10 -2.43 7.25
CA MET A 31 -11.21 -1.92 6.22
C MET A 31 -11.80 -2.12 4.83
N GLN A 32 -12.25 -3.34 4.50
CA GLN A 32 -12.84 -3.64 3.19
C GLN A 32 -14.08 -2.76 2.91
N ARG A 33 -14.99 -2.63 3.89
CA ARG A 33 -16.17 -1.77 3.76
C ARG A 33 -15.79 -0.29 3.61
N TRP A 34 -14.79 0.17 4.36
CA TRP A 34 -14.32 1.54 4.26
C TRP A 34 -13.67 1.83 2.90
N VAL A 35 -12.81 0.94 2.39
CA VAL A 35 -12.20 1.07 1.07
C VAL A 35 -13.27 1.07 -0.02
N ALA A 36 -14.22 0.12 0.02
CA ALA A 36 -15.33 0.06 -0.93
C ALA A 36 -16.15 1.36 -0.93
N SER A 37 -16.49 1.88 0.26
CA SER A 37 -17.18 3.17 0.38
C SER A 37 -16.41 4.35 -0.21
N LYS A 38 -15.08 4.29 -0.29
CA LYS A 38 -14.26 5.31 -0.96
C LYS A 38 -14.21 5.09 -2.46
N THR A 39 -14.00 3.87 -2.93
CA THR A 39 -13.90 3.56 -4.36
C THR A 39 -15.23 3.74 -5.09
N ASP A 40 -16.35 3.52 -4.39
CA ASP A 40 -17.69 3.62 -4.96
C ASP A 40 -18.27 5.04 -4.86
N ASP A 41 -17.56 5.98 -4.23
CA ASP A 41 -17.95 7.39 -4.12
C ASP A 41 -17.68 8.13 -5.44
N PRO A 42 -18.71 8.52 -6.22
CA PRO A 42 -18.52 9.17 -7.51
C PRO A 42 -17.88 10.56 -7.41
N HIS A 43 -17.91 11.19 -6.23
CA HIS A 43 -17.20 12.45 -6.02
C HIS A 43 -15.68 12.23 -5.90
N LEU A 44 -15.28 11.10 -5.31
CA LEU A 44 -13.86 10.75 -5.15
C LEU A 44 -13.30 10.05 -6.40
N PHE A 45 -14.07 9.15 -6.99
CA PHE A 45 -13.75 8.44 -8.22
C PHE A 45 -14.85 8.70 -9.27
N PRO A 46 -14.75 9.81 -10.03
CA PRO A 46 -15.72 10.14 -11.06
C PRO A 46 -15.83 9.01 -12.09
N THR A 47 -17.06 8.56 -12.33
CA THR A 47 -17.39 7.54 -13.34
C THR A 47 -18.08 8.11 -14.57
N ASP A 48 -18.48 9.38 -14.52
CA ASP A 48 -19.12 10.07 -15.64
C ASP A 48 -18.08 10.47 -16.70
N PRO A 49 -18.16 9.89 -17.92
CA PRO A 49 -17.22 10.22 -19.00
C PRO A 49 -17.30 11.68 -19.47
N GLU A 50 -18.41 12.40 -19.21
CA GLU A 50 -18.56 13.81 -19.61
C GLU A 50 -17.72 14.76 -18.74
N GLY A 51 -17.35 14.34 -17.52
CA GLY A 51 -16.60 15.17 -16.56
C GLY A 51 -15.07 15.06 -16.65
N VAL A 52 -14.54 14.16 -17.49
CA VAL A 52 -13.10 13.83 -17.51
C VAL A 52 -12.40 14.52 -18.68
N SER A 53 -11.48 15.46 -18.40
CA SER A 53 -10.57 15.96 -19.43
C SER A 53 -9.51 14.91 -19.76
N TYR A 54 -9.28 14.70 -21.07
CA TYR A 54 -8.31 13.72 -21.56
C TYR A 54 -6.89 13.99 -21.03
N ALA A 55 -6.16 12.92 -20.73
CA ALA A 55 -4.75 13.00 -20.35
C ALA A 55 -3.92 13.67 -21.47
N PRO A 56 -2.97 14.57 -21.15
CA PRO A 56 -2.10 15.16 -22.15
C PRO A 56 -1.26 14.09 -22.84
N ASN A 57 -1.15 14.20 -24.17
CA ASN A 57 -0.18 13.43 -24.93
C ASN A 57 1.24 13.81 -24.47
N PRO A 58 2.09 12.88 -23.99
CA PRO A 58 3.45 13.18 -23.57
C PRO A 58 4.35 13.75 -24.69
N ALA A 59 3.92 13.62 -25.95
CA ALA A 59 4.59 14.24 -27.11
C ALA A 59 4.16 15.70 -27.37
N ALA A 60 3.17 16.23 -26.65
CA ALA A 60 2.73 17.62 -26.82
C ALA A 60 3.68 18.59 -26.09
N PRO A 61 4.05 19.73 -26.69
CA PRO A 61 4.94 20.70 -26.06
C PRO A 61 4.28 21.24 -24.78
N THR A 62 4.83 20.85 -23.63
CA THR A 62 4.37 21.29 -22.30
C THR A 62 4.80 22.74 -22.11
N THR A 63 3.99 23.67 -22.61
CA THR A 63 4.24 25.13 -22.51
C THR A 63 3.40 25.81 -21.44
N LEU A 64 2.68 25.04 -20.61
CA LEU A 64 1.94 25.60 -19.49
C LEU A 64 2.88 25.75 -18.29
N ALA A 65 3.11 26.99 -17.88
CA ALA A 65 3.78 27.34 -16.64
C ALA A 65 3.25 26.47 -15.49
N ALA A 66 4.15 26.04 -14.59
CA ALA A 66 3.76 25.31 -13.40
C ALA A 66 2.72 26.13 -12.63
N ASP A 67 1.46 25.72 -12.69
CA ASP A 67 0.38 26.31 -11.91
C ASP A 67 0.71 26.03 -10.44
N PRO A 68 0.94 27.07 -9.61
CA PRO A 68 1.24 26.89 -8.19
C PRO A 68 0.11 26.17 -7.43
N ASP A 69 -1.08 26.04 -8.03
CA ASP A 69 -2.24 25.34 -7.49
C ASP A 69 -2.55 24.02 -8.24
N ASP A 70 -1.55 23.37 -8.85
CA ASP A 70 -1.73 22.06 -9.49
C ASP A 70 -1.73 20.90 -8.47
N TRP A 71 -2.71 19.99 -8.56
CA TRP A 71 -2.77 18.77 -7.74
C TRP A 71 -2.97 17.54 -8.60
N VAL A 72 -2.58 16.38 -8.06
CA VAL A 72 -2.69 15.10 -8.76
C VAL A 72 -4.15 14.79 -9.05
N GLY A 73 -4.48 14.68 -10.34
CA GLY A 73 -5.83 14.37 -10.83
C GLY A 73 -6.69 15.59 -11.15
N LYS A 74 -6.24 16.84 -10.88
CA LYS A 74 -6.95 18.10 -11.20
C LYS A 74 -7.50 18.11 -12.61
N ARG A 75 -6.63 17.79 -13.57
CA ARG A 75 -6.95 17.81 -15.01
C ARG A 75 -7.96 16.75 -15.42
N SER A 76 -8.08 15.66 -14.67
CA SER A 76 -9.00 14.56 -14.95
C SER A 76 -10.28 14.64 -14.12
N GLY A 77 -10.55 15.78 -13.47
CA GLY A 77 -11.76 15.99 -12.67
C GLY A 77 -11.72 15.37 -11.28
N PHE A 78 -10.58 14.86 -10.82
CA PHE A 78 -10.47 14.29 -9.48
C PHE A 78 -10.33 15.39 -8.40
N PRO A 79 -10.93 15.18 -7.22
CA PRO A 79 -10.86 16.13 -6.13
C PRO A 79 -9.45 16.16 -5.50
N ARG A 80 -9.13 17.24 -4.78
CA ARG A 80 -7.81 17.42 -4.13
C ARG A 80 -7.51 16.31 -3.12
N GLU A 81 -8.56 15.77 -2.52
CA GLU A 81 -8.53 14.72 -1.51
C GLU A 81 -8.17 13.35 -2.08
N LEU A 82 -8.17 13.17 -3.42
CA LEU A 82 -7.89 11.88 -4.06
C LEU A 82 -6.57 11.30 -3.56
N ARG A 83 -5.46 12.05 -3.69
CA ARG A 83 -4.13 11.56 -3.32
C ARG A 83 -4.06 11.19 -1.83
N GLY A 84 -4.66 12.00 -0.96
CA GLY A 84 -4.74 11.71 0.47
C GLY A 84 -5.53 10.44 0.76
N THR A 85 -6.66 10.25 0.07
CA THR A 85 -7.50 9.07 0.24
C THR A 85 -6.84 7.81 -0.29
N CYS A 86 -6.17 7.86 -1.45
CA CYS A 86 -5.39 6.75 -1.98
C CYS A 86 -4.27 6.35 -1.01
N LYS A 87 -3.52 7.32 -0.46
CA LYS A 87 -2.51 7.03 0.59
C LYS A 87 -3.11 6.29 1.77
N ALA A 88 -4.27 6.75 2.26
CA ALA A 88 -4.97 6.09 3.35
C ALA A 88 -5.42 4.66 2.97
N ILE A 89 -5.94 4.44 1.77
CA ILE A 89 -6.31 3.10 1.26
C ILE A 89 -5.09 2.16 1.26
N PHE A 90 -3.99 2.59 0.65
CA PHE A 90 -2.75 1.81 0.61
C PHE A 90 -2.24 1.48 2.01
N LEU A 91 -2.26 2.45 2.94
CA LEU A 91 -1.83 2.21 4.32
C LEU A 91 -2.71 1.17 5.03
N GLN A 92 -4.03 1.24 4.84
CA GLN A 92 -4.95 0.26 5.43
C GLN A 92 -4.75 -1.15 4.84
N MET A 93 -4.56 -1.26 3.53
CA MET A 93 -4.24 -2.53 2.87
C MET A 93 -2.90 -3.10 3.34
N PHE A 94 -1.87 -2.25 3.47
CA PHE A 94 -0.56 -2.64 3.98
C PHE A 94 -0.64 -3.27 5.37
N ARG A 95 -1.41 -2.67 6.29
CA ARG A 95 -1.59 -3.20 7.65
C ARG A 95 -2.14 -4.62 7.66
N VAL A 96 -3.03 -4.93 6.72
CA VAL A 96 -3.55 -6.29 6.53
C VAL A 96 -2.44 -7.22 6.05
N TYR A 97 -1.67 -6.86 5.01
CA TYR A 97 -0.54 -7.69 4.57
C TYR A 97 0.48 -7.94 5.69
N ALA A 98 0.88 -6.89 6.42
CA ALA A 98 1.81 -7.02 7.55
C ALA A 98 1.27 -8.00 8.61
N HIS A 99 -0.04 -7.98 8.86
CA HIS A 99 -0.67 -8.94 9.75
C HIS A 99 -0.68 -10.37 9.17
N LEU A 100 -1.00 -10.54 7.89
CA LEU A 100 -0.99 -11.84 7.23
C LEU A 100 0.40 -12.49 7.29
N PHE A 101 1.45 -11.75 6.95
CA PHE A 101 2.83 -12.26 7.00
C PHE A 101 3.30 -12.60 8.43
N SER A 102 2.89 -11.82 9.42
CA SER A 102 3.37 -12.02 10.80
C SER A 102 2.58 -13.06 11.60
N ARG A 103 1.31 -13.30 11.27
CA ARG A 103 0.42 -14.18 12.06
C ARG A 103 -0.19 -15.33 11.29
N HIS A 104 -0.36 -15.19 9.98
CA HIS A 104 -1.11 -16.15 9.17
C HIS A 104 -0.32 -16.79 8.04
N PHE A 105 0.98 -16.46 7.91
CA PHE A 105 1.80 -16.99 6.83
C PHE A 105 1.86 -18.52 6.85
N VAL A 106 2.11 -19.12 8.01
CA VAL A 106 2.15 -20.58 8.15
C VAL A 106 0.73 -21.17 8.12
N ASP A 107 -0.14 -20.68 9.01
CA ASP A 107 -1.54 -21.08 9.08
C ASP A 107 -2.47 -19.89 8.74
N PRO A 108 -3.22 -19.92 7.62
CA PRO A 108 -3.44 -21.07 6.73
C PRO A 108 -2.58 -21.06 5.46
N PHE A 109 -1.88 -19.97 5.14
CA PHE A 109 -1.40 -19.74 3.76
C PHE A 109 -0.38 -20.79 3.29
N TYR A 110 0.61 -21.12 4.11
CA TYR A 110 1.59 -22.16 3.77
C TYR A 110 0.94 -23.55 3.71
N HIS A 111 0.08 -23.89 4.67
CA HIS A 111 -0.62 -25.19 4.67
C HIS A 111 -1.58 -25.37 3.49
N LEU A 112 -2.12 -24.29 2.96
CA LEU A 112 -2.97 -24.28 1.77
C LEU A 112 -2.17 -24.15 0.46
N ASN A 113 -0.84 -24.10 0.50
CA ASN A 113 0.04 -23.83 -0.66
C ASN A 113 -0.30 -22.51 -1.39
N LEU A 114 -0.62 -21.47 -0.62
CA LEU A 114 -0.97 -20.12 -1.11
C LEU A 114 0.14 -19.09 -0.85
N GLU A 115 1.27 -19.51 -0.31
CA GLU A 115 2.39 -18.65 0.05
C GLU A 115 2.99 -17.93 -1.17
N LYS A 116 3.05 -18.60 -2.33
CA LYS A 116 3.58 -18.01 -3.57
C LYS A 116 2.67 -16.89 -4.08
N GLN A 117 1.36 -17.10 -4.03
CA GLN A 117 0.36 -16.12 -4.43
C GLN A 117 0.38 -14.91 -3.48
N LEU A 118 0.50 -15.16 -2.17
CA LEU A 118 0.64 -14.10 -1.18
C LEU A 118 1.92 -13.27 -1.41
N ASN A 119 3.05 -13.93 -1.66
CA ASN A 119 4.34 -13.28 -1.95
C ASN A 119 4.29 -12.45 -3.23
N SER A 120 3.78 -13.02 -4.32
CA SER A 120 3.65 -12.32 -5.60
C SER A 120 2.73 -11.10 -5.45
N CYS A 121 1.55 -11.27 -4.85
CA CYS A 121 0.61 -10.18 -4.64
C CYS A 121 1.20 -9.06 -3.79
N PHE A 122 1.87 -9.39 -2.68
CA PHE A 122 2.42 -8.38 -1.78
C PHE A 122 3.67 -7.68 -2.33
N SER A 123 4.55 -8.39 -3.03
CA SER A 123 5.72 -7.77 -3.68
C SER A 123 5.29 -6.75 -4.74
N HIS A 124 4.31 -7.09 -5.58
CA HIS A 124 3.72 -6.14 -6.55
C HIS A 124 3.05 -4.95 -5.86
N PHE A 125 2.33 -5.19 -4.75
CA PHE A 125 1.76 -4.13 -3.95
C PHE A 125 2.83 -3.16 -3.44
N LEU A 126 3.93 -3.65 -2.84
CA LEU A 126 5.02 -2.79 -2.34
C LEU A 126 5.74 -2.03 -3.45
N LEU A 127 6.02 -2.68 -4.59
CA LEU A 127 6.60 -2.01 -5.76
C LEU A 127 5.71 -0.87 -6.25
N THR A 128 4.39 -1.09 -6.32
CA THR A 128 3.42 -0.07 -6.74
C THR A 128 3.31 1.05 -5.72
N ALA A 129 3.17 0.69 -4.44
CA ALA A 129 2.98 1.64 -3.34
C ALA A 129 4.18 2.58 -3.20
N THR A 130 5.39 2.06 -3.31
CA THR A 130 6.62 2.86 -3.26
C THR A 130 6.79 3.69 -4.53
N SER A 131 6.55 3.12 -5.72
CA SER A 131 6.68 3.84 -6.99
C SER A 131 5.79 5.10 -7.06
N LEU A 132 4.56 5.00 -6.55
CA LEU A 132 3.58 6.09 -6.54
C LEU A 132 3.64 7.02 -5.32
N ASP A 133 4.61 6.78 -4.41
CA ASP A 133 4.75 7.49 -3.13
C ASP A 133 3.47 7.41 -2.27
N MET A 134 2.87 6.22 -2.23
CA MET A 134 1.72 5.89 -1.39
C MET A 134 2.13 5.46 0.02
N LEU A 135 3.27 4.77 0.14
CA LEU A 135 3.87 4.33 1.41
C LEU A 135 5.33 4.77 1.46
N HIS A 136 5.78 5.19 2.65
CA HIS A 136 7.15 5.65 2.89
C HIS A 136 7.89 4.69 3.84
N ALA A 137 9.19 4.92 4.03
CA ALA A 137 10.05 4.05 4.84
C ALA A 137 9.47 3.79 6.25
N ASP A 138 8.93 4.82 6.90
CA ASP A 138 8.36 4.73 8.25
C ASP A 138 7.14 3.79 8.30
N ASP A 139 6.33 3.77 7.24
CA ASP A 139 5.16 2.88 7.16
C ASP A 139 5.58 1.42 7.02
N LEU A 140 6.72 1.16 6.38
CA LEU A 140 7.19 -0.17 5.98
C LEU A 140 8.02 -0.89 7.05
N GLU A 141 8.38 -0.21 8.14
CA GLU A 141 9.16 -0.76 9.25
C GLU A 141 8.66 -2.15 9.74
N PRO A 142 7.34 -2.42 9.85
CA PRO A 142 6.83 -3.72 10.28
C PRO A 142 7.19 -4.91 9.38
N VAL A 143 7.53 -4.66 8.11
CA VAL A 143 7.91 -5.70 7.13
C VAL A 143 9.33 -5.49 6.58
N GLN A 144 10.15 -4.66 7.23
CA GLN A 144 11.48 -4.32 6.73
C GLN A 144 12.35 -5.56 6.42
N LEU A 145 12.31 -6.59 7.26
CA LEU A 145 13.06 -7.82 7.02
C LEU A 145 12.64 -8.55 5.74
N LEU A 146 11.36 -8.45 5.36
CA LEU A 146 10.86 -9.04 4.11
C LEU A 146 11.30 -8.21 2.90
N ILE A 147 11.35 -6.88 3.03
CA ILE A 147 11.88 -5.98 2.00
C ILE A 147 13.36 -6.25 1.77
N ASP A 148 14.14 -6.37 2.85
CA ASP A 148 15.56 -6.71 2.81
C ASP A 148 15.79 -8.04 2.09
N LEU A 149 15.02 -9.07 2.47
CA LEU A 149 15.06 -10.39 1.86
C LEU A 149 14.73 -10.36 0.35
N TRP A 150 13.63 -9.71 -0.04
CA TRP A 150 13.21 -9.64 -1.45
C TRP A 150 14.13 -8.80 -2.33
N ALA A 151 14.83 -7.84 -1.77
CA ALA A 151 15.90 -7.15 -2.48
C ALA A 151 17.13 -8.05 -2.70
N ALA A 152 17.53 -8.82 -1.69
CA ALA A 152 18.68 -9.72 -1.78
C ALA A 152 18.44 -10.94 -2.69
N ASP A 153 17.22 -11.50 -2.67
CA ASP A 153 16.80 -12.64 -3.51
C ASP A 153 16.49 -12.24 -4.97
N GLY A 154 16.55 -10.94 -5.29
CA GLY A 154 16.30 -10.43 -6.64
C GLY A 154 14.81 -10.35 -7.03
N THR A 155 13.90 -10.55 -6.07
CA THR A 155 12.46 -10.31 -6.28
C THR A 155 12.19 -8.84 -6.59
N PHE A 156 12.89 -7.91 -5.91
CA PHE A 156 12.82 -6.49 -6.24
C PHE A 156 13.88 -6.10 -7.28
N PRO A 157 13.48 -5.49 -8.42
CA PRO A 157 14.42 -5.06 -9.43
C PRO A 157 15.41 -4.01 -8.88
N PRO A 158 16.71 -4.11 -9.21
CA PRO A 158 17.67 -3.05 -8.94
C PRO A 158 17.21 -1.73 -9.55
N GLY A 159 17.26 -0.65 -8.75
CA GLY A 159 16.79 0.68 -9.15
C GLY A 159 15.31 0.97 -8.88
N SER A 160 14.52 -0.02 -8.44
CA SER A 160 13.18 0.26 -7.92
C SER A 160 13.25 1.03 -6.58
N LYS A 161 12.25 1.86 -6.29
CA LYS A 161 12.19 2.56 -4.99
C LYS A 161 12.16 1.59 -3.81
N ALA A 162 11.43 0.49 -3.92
CA ALA A 162 11.39 -0.56 -2.90
C ALA A 162 12.78 -1.16 -2.62
N TYR A 163 13.57 -1.43 -3.68
CA TYR A 163 14.96 -1.89 -3.54
C TYR A 163 15.83 -0.84 -2.82
N GLY A 164 15.65 0.44 -3.12
CA GLY A 164 16.38 1.53 -2.45
C GLY A 164 16.08 1.69 -0.96
N LEU A 165 14.98 1.13 -0.47
CA LEU A 165 14.61 1.12 0.96
C LEU A 165 15.17 -0.10 1.72
N ALA A 166 15.78 -1.04 1.01
CA ALA A 166 16.25 -2.29 1.59
C ALA A 166 17.66 -2.15 2.23
N ASN A 167 17.87 -2.86 3.33
CA ASN A 167 19.19 -3.14 3.85
C ASN A 167 19.70 -4.48 3.27
N LEU A 168 20.48 -4.40 2.19
CA LEU A 168 20.97 -5.60 1.49
C LEU A 168 21.80 -6.53 2.38
N ALA A 169 22.64 -5.98 3.26
CA ALA A 169 23.44 -6.80 4.18
C ALA A 169 22.57 -7.56 5.19
N SER A 170 21.41 -7.01 5.56
CA SER A 170 20.40 -7.73 6.36
C SER A 170 19.77 -8.86 5.54
N GLY A 171 19.35 -8.58 4.30
CA GLY A 171 18.75 -9.56 3.40
C GLY A 171 19.67 -10.75 3.10
N GLU A 172 20.94 -10.49 2.78
CA GLU A 172 21.95 -11.52 2.52
C GLU A 172 22.16 -12.45 3.74
N ARG A 173 22.12 -11.90 4.96
CA ARG A 173 22.22 -12.70 6.19
C ARG A 173 20.99 -13.58 6.40
N ILE A 174 19.80 -13.09 6.06
CA ILE A 174 18.56 -13.87 6.16
C ILE A 174 18.62 -15.03 5.16
N MET A 175 19.04 -14.78 3.91
CA MET A 175 19.19 -15.84 2.90
C MET A 175 20.23 -16.88 3.29
N ALA A 176 21.35 -16.46 3.89
CA ALA A 176 22.39 -17.38 4.34
C ALA A 176 21.96 -18.25 5.54
N ALA A 177 20.89 -17.88 6.23
CA ALA A 177 20.36 -18.58 7.40
C ALA A 177 19.13 -19.45 7.10
N ALA A 178 18.59 -19.40 5.87
CA ALA A 178 17.44 -20.17 5.39
C ALA A 178 17.87 -21.50 4.75
#